data_AF-A0A536C3U3-F1
#
_entry.id   AF-A0A536C3U3-F1
#
_cell.length_a   1.000
_cell.length_b   1.000
_cell.length_c   1.000
_cell.angle_alpha   90.00
_cell.angle_beta   90.00
_cell.angle_gamma   90.00
#
_symmetry.space_group_name_H-M   'P 1'
#
loop_
_entity.id
_entity.type
_entity.pdbx_description
1 polymer ?
#
loop_
_entity_poly.entity_id
_entity_poly.type
_entity_poly.pdbx_seq_one_letter_code
_entity_poly.pdbx_strand_id
1 'polypeptide(L)'
;MRLLSLRSVIVVVGVPAVLALPITLVLGHVPAPPTSLIRPLAAESGRDFDDHQAQLASRVPPPAPTPAATAVGAAATARPTAPSHAASPAPARATVPAFSHIFEIVMENHEYGSVIGRPDAPYVNNLAATYGLATNYFAASHPSLPNYFALTAGSTFGIASDCTTCYVNATNIADQVESSGRSWKAYMEDMPAPCFMGASDGNYAMKHNPFMYYTDIRNNAARCAAHVVP
;
A
#
# COMPACT_ATOMS: atom_id res chain seq x y z
N MET A 1 -12.24 31.12 19.63
CA MET A 1 -11.33 30.03 20.03
C MET A 1 -11.55 28.86 19.08
N ARG A 2 -10.63 28.59 18.13
CA ARG A 2 -10.76 27.46 17.20
C ARG A 2 -10.31 26.19 17.91
N LEU A 3 -11.20 25.22 18.12
CA LEU A 3 -10.79 23.88 18.55
C LEU A 3 -10.08 23.19 17.38
N LEU A 4 -8.85 22.75 17.60
CA LEU A 4 -8.16 21.88 16.64
C LEU A 4 -8.74 20.46 16.75
N SER A 5 -9.61 20.10 15.82
CA SER A 5 -10.04 18.70 15.64
C SER A 5 -8.90 17.93 14.98
N LEU A 6 -8.13 17.19 15.78
CA LEU A 6 -7.14 16.23 15.28
C LEU A 6 -7.89 15.07 14.62
N ARG A 7 -7.65 14.87 13.32
CA ARG A 7 -8.21 13.76 12.55
C ARG A 7 -7.08 12.81 12.22
N SER A 8 -7.00 11.69 12.93
CA SER A 8 -5.96 10.69 12.71
C SER A 8 -6.51 9.54 11.88
N VAL A 9 -5.68 8.94 11.03
CA VAL A 9 -5.98 7.65 10.41
C VAL A 9 -4.91 6.63 10.74
N ILE A 10 -5.34 5.43 11.10
CA ILE A 10 -4.48 4.25 11.11
C ILE A 10 -4.85 3.45 9.86
N VAL A 11 -3.84 3.01 9.14
CA VAL A 11 -3.93 2.07 8.04
C VAL A 11 -3.26 0.79 8.51
N VAL A 12 -4.02 -0.30 8.67
CA VAL A 12 -3.45 -1.59 9.09
C VAL A 12 -3.34 -2.47 7.86
N VAL A 13 -2.11 -2.76 7.45
CA VAL A 13 -1.78 -3.51 6.23
C VAL A 13 -1.37 -4.93 6.65
N GLY A 14 -2.23 -5.90 6.42
CA GLY A 14 -1.86 -7.31 6.34
C GLY A 14 -1.83 -7.76 4.88
N VAL A 15 -1.16 -8.87 4.60
CA VAL A 15 -1.37 -9.61 3.34
C VAL A 15 -2.46 -10.63 3.62
N PRO A 16 -3.76 -10.48 3.24
CA PRO A 16 -4.41 -9.59 2.27
C PRO A 16 -5.54 -8.73 2.91
N ALA A 17 -5.21 -7.68 3.65
CA ALA A 17 -6.18 -6.75 4.25
C ALA A 17 -5.59 -5.35 4.41
N VAL A 18 -6.30 -4.32 3.93
CA VAL A 18 -6.04 -2.93 4.35
C VAL A 18 -7.22 -2.39 5.12
N LEU A 19 -7.01 -2.15 6.40
CA LEU A 19 -7.90 -1.38 7.25
C LEU A 19 -7.62 0.11 7.04
N ALA A 20 -8.64 0.98 7.02
CA ALA A 20 -8.45 2.44 7.00
C ALA A 20 -9.40 3.13 8.00
N LEU A 21 -8.84 3.78 9.02
CA LEU A 21 -9.58 4.31 10.18
C LEU A 21 -9.74 5.84 10.19
N PRO A 22 -10.83 6.48 9.74
CA PRO A 22 -11.03 7.89 10.03
C PRO A 22 -11.38 8.13 11.52
N ILE A 23 -10.38 8.27 12.39
CA ILE A 23 -10.58 8.60 13.81
C ILE A 23 -10.88 10.09 13.94
N THR A 24 -12.15 10.41 14.27
CA THR A 24 -12.54 11.72 14.80
C THR A 24 -12.82 11.55 16.29
N LEU A 25 -11.88 11.95 17.14
CA LEU A 25 -12.07 11.90 18.60
C LEU A 25 -13.01 13.04 19.03
N VAL A 26 -14.32 12.76 19.12
CA VAL A 26 -15.30 13.64 19.75
C VAL A 26 -15.50 13.19 21.19
N LEU A 27 -15.09 14.03 22.15
CA LEU A 27 -15.36 13.80 23.56
C LEU A 27 -16.86 13.98 23.86
N GLY A 28 -17.54 12.85 24.06
CA GLY A 28 -18.91 12.75 24.55
C GLY A 28 -20.00 12.81 23.47
N HIS A 29 -20.69 11.69 23.25
CA HIS A 29 -22.07 11.46 23.71
C HIS A 29 -22.49 9.99 23.44
N VAL A 30 -23.58 9.54 24.07
CA VAL A 30 -24.03 8.14 24.16
C VAL A 30 -24.35 7.51 22.78
N PRO A 31 -23.95 6.26 22.49
CA PRO A 31 -24.30 5.60 21.23
C PRO A 31 -25.77 5.14 21.20
N ALA A 32 -26.46 5.42 20.09
CA ALA A 32 -27.75 4.84 19.75
C ALA A 32 -27.57 3.44 19.10
N PRO A 33 -28.55 2.52 19.22
CA PRO A 33 -28.40 1.15 18.74
C PRO A 33 -28.46 1.03 17.20
N PRO A 34 -27.65 0.17 16.57
CA PRO A 34 -27.63 0.00 15.13
C PRO A 34 -28.86 -0.76 14.61
N THR A 35 -29.45 -0.28 13.52
CA THR A 35 -30.48 -1.01 12.78
C THR A 35 -29.85 -2.07 11.87
N SER A 36 -30.39 -3.30 11.88
CA SER A 36 -29.83 -4.45 11.18
C SER A 36 -30.01 -4.39 9.65
N LEU A 37 -28.96 -4.71 8.89
CA LEU A 37 -29.05 -5.06 7.46
C LEU A 37 -28.15 -6.27 7.12
N ILE A 38 -28.80 -7.44 7.14
CA ILE A 38 -28.66 -8.64 6.28
C ILE A 38 -27.29 -8.92 5.59
N ARG A 39 -26.70 -10.08 5.95
CA ARG A 39 -25.57 -10.75 5.28
C ARG A 39 -25.90 -11.28 3.87
N PRO A 40 -24.90 -11.34 2.97
CA PRO A 40 -24.73 -12.47 2.06
C PRO A 40 -23.71 -13.52 2.57
N LEU A 41 -23.68 -14.67 1.90
CA LEU A 41 -22.95 -15.89 2.28
C LEU A 41 -21.58 -16.01 1.56
N ALA A 42 -20.68 -16.82 2.10
CA ALA A 42 -19.31 -16.99 1.59
C ALA A 42 -19.18 -18.03 0.45
N ALA A 43 -18.32 -17.72 -0.54
CA ALA A 43 -17.63 -18.61 -1.49
C ALA A 43 -16.59 -17.74 -2.24
N GLU A 44 -15.39 -18.17 -2.63
CA GLU A 44 -14.66 -19.45 -2.45
C GLU A 44 -13.24 -19.16 -1.87
N SER A 45 -12.30 -20.12 -1.96
CA SER A 45 -10.86 -19.88 -1.92
C SER A 45 -10.13 -20.77 -2.94
N GLY A 46 -9.04 -20.28 -3.56
CA GLY A 46 -8.05 -21.15 -4.22
C GLY A 46 -7.81 -21.04 -5.74
N ARG A 47 -8.17 -19.94 -6.42
CA ARG A 47 -7.93 -19.78 -7.88
C ARG A 47 -7.14 -18.55 -8.36
N ASP A 48 -6.71 -17.67 -7.45
CA ASP A 48 -6.44 -16.27 -7.81
C ASP A 48 -4.98 -15.92 -8.21
N PHE A 49 -3.98 -16.77 -7.89
CA PHE A 49 -2.57 -16.39 -8.09
C PHE A 49 -2.13 -16.31 -9.56
N ASP A 50 -2.53 -17.30 -10.37
CA ASP A 50 -2.21 -17.32 -11.82
C ASP A 50 -3.04 -16.28 -12.59
N ASP A 51 -4.31 -16.10 -12.22
CA ASP A 51 -5.18 -15.08 -12.81
C ASP A 51 -4.68 -13.65 -12.52
N HIS A 52 -4.06 -13.40 -11.36
CA HIS A 52 -3.50 -12.09 -11.04
C HIS A 52 -2.27 -11.73 -11.90
N GLN A 53 -1.39 -12.70 -12.20
CA GLN A 53 -0.27 -12.47 -13.15
C GLN A 53 -0.77 -12.14 -14.56
N ALA A 54 -1.82 -12.83 -15.03
CA ALA A 54 -2.46 -12.51 -16.31
C ALA A 54 -3.11 -11.10 -16.31
N GLN A 55 -3.72 -10.69 -15.20
CA GLN A 55 -4.29 -9.35 -15.05
C GLN A 55 -3.21 -8.24 -15.03
N LEU A 56 -2.04 -8.47 -14.44
CA LEU A 56 -0.92 -7.52 -14.51
C LEU A 56 -0.32 -7.45 -15.93
N ALA A 57 -0.12 -8.59 -16.59
CA ALA A 57 0.42 -8.65 -17.94
C ALA A 57 -0.46 -7.92 -18.99
N SER A 58 -1.79 -7.95 -18.84
CA SER A 58 -2.71 -7.24 -19.75
C SER A 58 -2.75 -5.71 -19.57
N ARG A 59 -2.14 -5.17 -18.50
CA ARG A 59 -2.15 -3.73 -18.17
C ARG A 59 -0.86 -2.99 -18.54
N VAL A 60 0.18 -3.70 -18.98
CA VAL A 60 1.43 -3.10 -19.47
C VAL A 60 1.43 -3.16 -21.00
N PRO A 61 1.34 -2.02 -21.72
CA PRO A 61 1.51 -2.02 -23.16
C PRO A 61 2.92 -2.53 -23.53
N PRO A 62 3.07 -3.43 -24.52
CA PRO A 62 4.39 -3.82 -24.98
C PRO A 62 5.12 -2.60 -25.55
N PRO A 63 6.46 -2.51 -25.39
CA PRO A 63 7.22 -1.38 -25.92
C PRO A 63 7.06 -1.30 -27.44
N ALA A 64 6.58 -0.14 -27.92
CA ALA A 64 6.34 0.06 -29.34
C ALA A 64 7.67 -0.01 -30.12
N PRO A 65 7.75 -0.78 -31.22
CA PRO A 65 8.95 -0.83 -32.04
C PRO A 65 9.17 0.52 -32.75
N THR A 66 10.40 1.03 -32.69
CA THR A 66 10.82 2.27 -33.36
C THR A 66 10.63 2.16 -34.88
N PRO A 67 9.85 3.04 -35.53
CA PRO A 67 9.64 2.94 -36.97
C PRO A 67 10.87 3.39 -37.77
N ALA A 68 11.45 2.48 -38.56
CA ALA A 68 12.31 2.85 -39.67
C ALA A 68 11.45 3.32 -40.86
N ALA A 69 11.84 4.43 -41.50
CA ALA A 69 11.04 5.06 -42.55
C ALA A 69 11.41 4.56 -43.96
N THR A 70 10.44 4.01 -44.68
CA THR A 70 10.44 3.94 -46.17
C THR A 70 9.01 4.07 -46.69
N ALA A 71 8.83 4.48 -47.95
CA ALA A 71 7.67 5.27 -48.37
C ALA A 71 6.74 4.62 -49.43
N VAL A 72 5.47 5.08 -49.38
CA VAL A 72 4.43 5.11 -50.45
C VAL A 72 3.92 3.79 -51.05
N GLY A 73 2.60 3.59 -50.91
CA GLY A 73 1.77 2.70 -51.73
C GLY A 73 0.30 2.87 -51.37
N ALA A 74 -0.49 3.58 -52.19
CA ALA A 74 -1.88 3.90 -51.86
C ALA A 74 -2.86 2.81 -52.30
N ALA A 75 -3.61 2.24 -51.34
CA ALA A 75 -4.79 1.43 -51.60
C ALA A 75 -5.84 1.70 -50.52
N ALA A 76 -7.06 2.09 -50.91
CA ALA A 76 -8.13 2.41 -49.98
C ALA A 76 -8.84 1.13 -49.52
N THR A 77 -8.69 0.76 -48.25
CA THR A 77 -9.45 -0.31 -47.59
C THR A 77 -10.37 0.26 -46.52
N ALA A 78 -11.62 -0.19 -46.52
CA ALA A 78 -12.63 0.29 -45.57
C ALA A 78 -12.28 -0.15 -44.14
N ARG A 79 -12.23 0.80 -43.21
CA ARG A 79 -11.91 0.56 -41.80
C ARG A 79 -13.12 -0.08 -41.09
N PRO A 80 -12.97 -1.24 -40.42
CA PRO A 80 -14.02 -1.74 -39.53
C PRO A 80 -14.21 -0.78 -38.36
N THR A 81 -15.43 -0.26 -38.19
CA THR A 81 -15.83 0.46 -36.98
C THR A 81 -16.02 -0.54 -35.86
N ALA A 82 -15.00 -0.71 -35.02
CA ALA A 82 -15.16 -1.39 -33.74
C ALA A 82 -16.22 -0.66 -32.90
N PRO A 83 -17.08 -1.38 -32.14
CA PRO A 83 -18.03 -0.74 -31.25
C PRO A 83 -17.27 0.07 -30.20
N SER A 84 -17.54 1.38 -30.17
CA SER A 84 -17.06 2.25 -29.10
C SER A 84 -17.85 1.91 -27.84
N HIS A 85 -17.30 1.04 -27.00
CA HIS A 85 -17.69 0.99 -25.61
C HIS A 85 -17.31 2.34 -24.98
N ALA A 86 -18.30 3.23 -24.89
CA ALA A 86 -18.14 4.48 -24.15
C ALA A 86 -17.66 4.12 -22.75
N ALA A 87 -16.47 4.59 -22.38
CA ALA A 87 -15.93 4.36 -21.05
C ALA A 87 -16.95 4.92 -20.04
N SER A 88 -17.40 4.07 -19.10
CA SER A 88 -18.23 4.54 -17.99
C SER A 88 -17.52 5.73 -17.34
N PRO A 89 -18.25 6.82 -17.04
CA PRO A 89 -17.63 7.97 -16.39
C PRO A 89 -16.93 7.51 -15.13
N ALA A 90 -15.66 7.91 -14.98
CA ALA A 90 -14.87 7.55 -13.82
C ALA A 90 -15.65 7.93 -12.55
N PRO A 91 -15.77 7.03 -11.55
CA PRO A 91 -16.55 7.31 -10.35
C PRO A 91 -16.08 8.62 -9.72
N ALA A 92 -17.02 9.47 -9.34
CA ALA A 92 -16.74 10.78 -8.78
C ALA A 92 -15.69 10.65 -7.67
N ARG A 93 -14.56 11.35 -7.82
CA ARG A 93 -13.37 11.17 -6.99
C ARG A 93 -13.75 11.39 -5.53
N ALA A 94 -13.83 10.31 -4.76
CA ALA A 94 -14.18 10.36 -3.35
C ALA A 94 -13.23 11.34 -2.64
N THR A 95 -13.79 12.38 -2.02
CA THR A 95 -12.99 13.36 -1.29
C THR A 95 -12.48 12.73 -0.02
N VAL A 96 -11.25 12.19 -0.09
CA VAL A 96 -10.51 11.73 1.10
C VAL A 96 -10.41 12.89 2.08
N PRO A 97 -10.89 12.76 3.33
CA PRO A 97 -10.78 13.82 4.33
C PRO A 97 -9.33 14.22 4.55
N ALA A 98 -9.09 15.50 4.84
CA ALA A 98 -7.78 15.93 5.32
C ALA A 98 -7.53 15.35 6.72
N PHE A 99 -6.53 14.47 6.82
CA PHE A 99 -6.03 13.93 8.08
C PHE A 99 -4.86 14.77 8.61
N SER A 100 -4.80 14.91 9.94
CA SER A 100 -3.69 15.53 10.68
C SER A 100 -2.52 14.55 10.83
N HIS A 101 -2.82 13.27 11.02
CA HIS A 101 -1.84 12.20 11.19
C HIS A 101 -2.27 10.95 10.41
N ILE A 102 -1.29 10.25 9.86
CA ILE A 102 -1.44 8.92 9.24
C ILE A 102 -0.46 8.01 9.96
N PHE A 103 -0.95 6.90 10.49
CA PHE A 103 -0.17 5.79 11.00
C PHE A 103 -0.36 4.62 10.05
N GLU A 104 0.72 3.96 9.67
CA GLU A 104 0.66 2.73 8.89
C GLU A 104 1.28 1.62 9.74
N ILE A 105 0.52 0.53 9.95
CA ILE A 105 0.92 -0.60 10.80
C ILE A 105 0.87 -1.85 9.92
N VAL A 106 2.03 -2.44 9.66
CA VAL A 106 2.12 -3.66 8.85
C VAL A 106 2.08 -4.87 9.76
N MET A 107 1.09 -5.74 9.59
CA MET A 107 1.02 -7.06 10.26
C MET A 107 1.75 -8.07 9.37
N GLU A 108 3.07 -8.11 9.50
CA GLU A 108 3.95 -8.93 8.67
C GLU A 108 3.57 -10.42 8.72
N ASN A 109 3.52 -11.08 7.56
CA ASN A 109 3.16 -12.50 7.37
C ASN A 109 1.80 -12.96 7.95
N HIS A 110 0.86 -12.05 8.20
CA HIS A 110 -0.48 -12.38 8.72
C HIS A 110 -1.58 -12.35 7.64
N GLU A 111 -2.10 -13.53 7.29
CA GLU A 111 -3.27 -13.71 6.42
C GLU A 111 -4.58 -13.15 7.01
N TYR A 112 -5.55 -12.80 6.15
CA TYR A 112 -6.86 -12.26 6.54
C TYR A 112 -7.54 -13.16 7.57
N GLY A 113 -7.60 -14.47 7.28
CA GLY A 113 -8.19 -15.48 8.16
C GLY A 113 -7.33 -15.83 9.39
N SER A 114 -6.13 -15.26 9.53
CA SER A 114 -5.30 -15.31 10.74
C SER A 114 -5.50 -14.13 11.67
N VAL A 115 -6.22 -13.09 11.23
CA VAL A 115 -6.51 -11.88 12.03
C VAL A 115 -8.00 -11.62 12.14
N ILE A 116 -8.71 -11.49 11.01
CA ILE A 116 -10.12 -11.13 10.98
C ILE A 116 -10.98 -12.31 11.43
N GLY A 117 -11.87 -12.05 12.38
CA GLY A 117 -12.67 -13.05 13.10
C GLY A 117 -11.93 -13.77 14.24
N ARG A 118 -10.65 -13.50 14.48
CA ARG A 118 -9.85 -14.22 15.49
C ARG A 118 -9.87 -13.56 16.88
N PRO A 119 -9.93 -14.36 17.97
CA PRO A 119 -10.04 -13.84 19.34
C PRO A 119 -8.72 -13.36 19.95
N ASP A 120 -7.59 -13.69 19.35
CA ASP A 120 -6.23 -13.25 19.70
C ASP A 120 -5.90 -11.85 19.18
N ALA A 121 -6.60 -11.36 18.15
CA ALA A 121 -6.51 -10.00 17.61
C ALA A 121 -7.76 -9.13 17.93
N PRO A 122 -8.26 -9.05 19.18
CA PRO A 122 -9.56 -8.46 19.48
C PRO A 122 -9.63 -6.96 19.18
N TYR A 123 -8.51 -6.23 19.33
CA TYR A 123 -8.43 -4.80 19.03
C TYR A 123 -8.57 -4.53 17.52
N VAL A 124 -7.80 -5.24 16.68
CA VAL A 124 -7.87 -5.12 15.21
C VAL A 124 -9.27 -5.48 14.70
N ASN A 125 -9.88 -6.51 15.27
CA ASN A 125 -11.26 -6.91 14.94
C ASN A 125 -12.30 -5.86 15.33
N ASN A 126 -12.17 -5.22 16.50
CA ASN A 126 -13.06 -4.14 16.91
C ASN A 126 -12.96 -2.93 15.95
N LEU A 127 -11.73 -2.60 15.52
CA LEU A 127 -11.50 -1.57 14.52
C LEU A 127 -12.09 -1.95 13.15
N ALA A 128 -11.90 -3.18 12.69
CA ALA A 128 -12.47 -3.70 11.45
C ALA A 128 -14.01 -3.72 11.43
N ALA A 129 -14.66 -3.92 12.58
CA ALA A 129 -16.11 -3.85 12.71
C ALA A 129 -16.66 -2.41 12.81
N THR A 130 -15.81 -1.44 13.18
CA THR A 130 -16.21 -0.03 13.41
C THR A 130 -15.92 0.87 12.21
N TYR A 131 -14.91 0.53 11.41
CA TYR A 131 -14.38 1.37 10.32
C TYR A 131 -14.31 0.61 8.99
N GLY A 132 -13.55 1.13 8.01
CA GLY A 132 -13.43 0.50 6.69
C GLY A 132 -12.42 -0.64 6.65
N LEU A 133 -12.85 -1.83 6.26
CA LEU A 133 -12.02 -3.00 5.98
C LEU A 133 -12.00 -3.30 4.48
N ALA A 134 -10.82 -3.26 3.84
CA ALA A 134 -10.66 -3.71 2.46
C ALA A 134 -10.55 -5.24 2.40
N THR A 135 -11.60 -5.89 1.92
CA THR A 135 -11.69 -7.35 1.73
C THR A 135 -11.19 -7.82 0.36
N ASN A 136 -10.61 -6.91 -0.43
CA ASN A 136 -10.09 -7.16 -1.79
C ASN A 136 -8.77 -6.38 -1.97
N TYR A 137 -7.81 -6.67 -1.08
CA TYR A 137 -6.47 -6.12 -1.07
C TYR A 137 -5.47 -7.27 -1.14
N PHE A 138 -4.45 -7.19 -1.98
CA PHE A 138 -3.53 -8.31 -2.23
C PHE A 138 -2.08 -7.86 -2.12
N ALA A 139 -1.18 -8.82 -1.87
CA ALA A 139 0.24 -8.60 -2.03
C ALA A 139 0.58 -8.27 -3.50
N ALA A 140 1.52 -7.36 -3.71
CA ALA A 140 2.06 -7.05 -5.03
C ALA A 140 2.97 -8.17 -5.57
N SER A 141 3.61 -8.95 -4.67
CA SER A 141 4.49 -10.07 -5.02
C SER A 141 4.74 -10.98 -3.81
N HIS A 142 5.66 -11.93 -3.95
CA HIS A 142 6.28 -12.68 -2.87
C HIS A 142 7.77 -12.86 -3.21
N PRO A 143 8.74 -12.65 -2.29
CA PRO A 143 8.63 -12.55 -0.83
C PRO A 143 8.30 -11.14 -0.29
N SER A 144 8.62 -10.85 0.99
CA SER A 144 8.21 -9.63 1.70
C SER A 144 8.75 -8.33 1.05
N LEU A 145 10.06 -8.23 0.79
CA LEU A 145 10.69 -6.95 0.40
C LEU A 145 10.07 -6.27 -0.85
N PRO A 146 9.76 -6.98 -1.95
CA PRO A 146 9.02 -6.41 -3.07
C PRO A 146 7.69 -5.73 -2.69
N ASN A 147 6.97 -6.24 -1.68
CA ASN A 147 5.73 -5.63 -1.20
C ASN A 147 6.00 -4.32 -0.45
N TYR A 148 7.07 -4.25 0.35
CA TYR A 148 7.46 -3.02 1.04
C TYR A 148 7.90 -1.91 0.08
N PHE A 149 8.57 -2.25 -1.03
CA PHE A 149 8.82 -1.29 -2.12
C PHE A 149 7.52 -0.85 -2.81
N ALA A 150 6.61 -1.78 -3.10
CA ALA A 150 5.31 -1.44 -3.69
C ALA A 150 4.48 -0.53 -2.77
N LEU A 151 4.52 -0.75 -1.46
CA LEU A 151 3.84 0.05 -0.44
C LEU A 151 4.40 1.47 -0.37
N THR A 152 5.73 1.62 -0.35
CA THR A 152 6.40 2.90 -0.10
C THR A 152 6.77 3.69 -1.35
N ALA A 153 6.74 3.10 -2.55
CA ALA A 153 7.02 3.79 -3.81
C ALA A 153 6.13 3.39 -5.00
N GLY A 154 5.14 2.50 -4.84
CA GLY A 154 4.23 2.08 -5.92
C GLY A 154 4.87 1.20 -6.99
N SER A 155 6.07 0.65 -6.73
CA SER A 155 6.84 -0.18 -7.67
C SER A 155 7.70 -1.18 -6.92
N THR A 156 7.93 -2.37 -7.47
CA THR A 156 8.92 -3.34 -6.94
C THR A 156 10.34 -3.07 -7.47
N PHE A 157 10.49 -2.15 -8.42
CA PHE A 157 11.74 -1.89 -9.17
C PHE A 157 12.34 -3.13 -9.87
N GLY A 158 11.54 -4.18 -10.10
CA GLY A 158 12.02 -5.46 -10.63
C GLY A 158 12.78 -6.32 -9.62
N ILE A 159 12.86 -5.90 -8.35
CA ILE A 159 13.39 -6.72 -7.26
C ILE A 159 12.33 -7.78 -6.93
N ALA A 160 12.77 -9.04 -6.90
CA ALA A 160 11.90 -10.23 -6.74
C ALA A 160 12.38 -11.16 -5.60
N SER A 161 13.20 -10.65 -4.68
CA SER A 161 13.75 -11.42 -3.56
C SER A 161 13.99 -10.54 -2.33
N ASP A 162 14.12 -11.18 -1.17
CA ASP A 162 14.51 -10.54 0.11
C ASP A 162 16.03 -10.27 0.13
N CYS A 163 16.53 -9.46 -0.80
CA CYS A 163 17.93 -9.08 -0.85
C CYS A 163 18.30 -8.10 0.27
N THR A 164 19.53 -8.17 0.77
CA THR A 164 20.07 -7.30 1.83
C THR A 164 21.07 -6.26 1.30
N THR A 165 21.66 -6.56 0.14
CA THR A 165 22.68 -5.75 -0.55
C THR A 165 22.14 -4.93 -1.71
N CYS A 166 20.88 -5.15 -2.11
CA CYS A 166 20.20 -4.31 -3.08
C CYS A 166 19.81 -2.95 -2.45
N TYR A 167 19.69 -1.93 -3.30
CA TYR A 167 19.18 -0.61 -2.97
C TYR A 167 18.86 0.12 -4.28
N VAL A 168 18.00 1.13 -4.21
CA VAL A 168 17.50 1.87 -5.37
C VAL A 168 17.67 3.38 -5.16
N ASN A 169 17.96 4.09 -6.23
CA ASN A 169 17.90 5.55 -6.28
C ASN A 169 16.55 5.94 -6.91
N ALA A 170 15.51 6.02 -6.08
CA ALA A 170 14.14 6.23 -6.51
C ALA A 170 13.34 7.01 -5.47
N THR A 171 12.40 7.83 -5.93
CA THR A 171 11.48 8.57 -5.09
C THR A 171 10.53 7.63 -4.35
N ASN A 172 10.31 7.91 -3.07
CA ASN A 172 9.44 7.14 -2.18
C ASN A 172 8.48 8.08 -1.40
N ILE A 173 7.65 7.51 -0.54
CA ILE A 173 6.61 8.24 0.20
C ILE A 173 7.21 9.25 1.19
N ALA A 174 8.40 9.01 1.74
CA ALA A 174 9.08 9.97 2.63
C ALA A 174 9.36 11.30 1.92
N ASP A 175 9.85 11.25 0.67
CA ASP A 175 10.13 12.44 -0.15
C ASP A 175 8.86 13.27 -0.40
N GLN A 176 7.75 12.59 -0.65
CA GLN A 176 6.45 13.23 -0.88
C GLN A 176 5.88 13.86 0.39
N VAL A 177 6.08 13.21 1.55
CA VAL A 177 5.68 13.78 2.85
C VAL A 177 6.55 14.99 3.21
N GLU A 178 7.88 14.88 3.11
CA GLU A 178 8.82 15.99 3.38
C GLU A 178 8.60 17.18 2.45
N SER A 179 8.47 16.96 1.13
CA SER A 179 8.22 18.04 0.15
C SER A 179 6.86 18.73 0.33
N SER A 180 5.89 18.08 0.97
CA SER A 180 4.63 18.70 1.41
C SER A 180 4.74 19.54 2.70
N GLY A 181 5.95 19.66 3.26
CA GLY A 181 6.22 20.35 4.53
C GLY A 181 5.71 19.57 5.75
N ARG A 182 5.64 18.23 5.67
CA ARG A 182 5.14 17.36 6.75
C ARG A 182 6.26 16.47 7.29
N SER A 183 6.11 16.07 8.55
CA SER A 183 6.99 15.11 9.21
C SER A 183 6.52 13.68 8.98
N TRP A 184 7.46 12.75 8.79
CA TRP A 184 7.25 11.31 8.85
C TRP A 184 8.17 10.68 9.89
N LYS A 185 7.87 9.44 10.27
CA LYS A 185 8.72 8.59 11.09
C LYS A 185 8.41 7.13 10.74
N ALA A 186 9.45 6.30 10.68
CA ALA A 186 9.33 4.86 10.59
C ALA A 186 9.84 4.27 11.92
N TYR A 187 8.94 3.61 12.65
CA TYR A 187 9.25 2.83 13.85
C TYR A 187 9.38 1.37 13.43
N MET A 188 10.42 0.70 13.88
CA MET A 188 10.84 -0.61 13.39
C MET A 188 11.09 -1.53 14.57
N GLU A 189 10.14 -2.44 14.81
CA GLU A 189 10.17 -3.36 15.94
C GLU A 189 11.51 -4.09 16.06
N ASP A 190 12.04 -4.13 17.28
CA ASP A 190 13.35 -4.69 17.65
C ASP A 190 14.56 -4.15 16.88
N MET A 191 14.46 -3.04 16.13
CA MET A 191 15.64 -2.47 15.47
C MET A 191 16.66 -2.00 16.53
N PRO A 192 17.93 -2.47 16.50
CA PRO A 192 18.85 -2.28 17.64
C PRO A 192 19.40 -0.85 17.75
N ALA A 193 19.37 -0.09 16.65
CA ALA A 193 19.72 1.33 16.60
C ALA A 193 19.09 1.98 15.37
N PRO A 194 18.87 3.32 15.35
CA PRO A 194 18.51 4.04 14.13
C PRO A 194 19.45 3.69 12.98
N CYS A 195 18.90 3.50 11.78
CA CYS A 195 19.66 3.16 10.56
C CYS A 195 20.41 1.82 10.58
N PHE A 196 19.95 0.83 11.36
CA PHE A 196 20.61 -0.47 11.38
C PHE A 196 20.55 -1.18 10.01
N MET A 197 21.72 -1.36 9.40
CA MET A 197 21.90 -1.96 8.07
C MET A 197 22.24 -3.47 8.12
N GLY A 198 22.20 -4.11 9.29
CA GLY A 198 22.33 -5.57 9.39
C GLY A 198 21.07 -6.26 8.88
N ALA A 199 21.22 -7.46 8.32
CA ALA A 199 20.10 -8.21 7.74
C ALA A 199 18.96 -8.48 8.74
N SER A 200 19.31 -8.74 10.00
CA SER A 200 18.39 -9.01 11.11
C SER A 200 19.08 -8.79 12.46
N ASP A 201 18.30 -8.52 13.50
CA ASP A 201 18.71 -8.53 14.91
C ASP A 201 17.47 -8.82 15.78
N GLY A 202 17.50 -9.84 16.66
CA GLY A 202 16.27 -10.28 17.34
C GLY A 202 15.13 -10.62 16.37
N ASN A 203 13.97 -9.97 16.52
CA ASN A 203 12.86 -10.09 15.57
C ASN A 203 12.92 -9.05 14.42
N TYR A 204 13.81 -8.06 14.47
CA TYR A 204 14.02 -7.13 13.37
C TYR A 204 14.59 -7.86 12.15
N ALA A 205 14.04 -7.56 10.98
CA ALA A 205 14.59 -7.95 9.69
C ALA A 205 14.60 -6.74 8.75
N MET A 206 15.75 -6.41 8.18
CA MET A 206 15.91 -5.24 7.31
C MET A 206 14.94 -5.27 6.11
N LYS A 207 14.58 -6.46 5.62
CA LYS A 207 13.60 -6.64 4.54
C LYS A 207 12.19 -6.10 4.83
N HIS A 208 11.85 -5.83 6.09
CA HIS A 208 10.60 -5.16 6.51
C HIS A 208 10.78 -3.64 6.67
N ASN A 209 12.00 -3.12 6.48
CA ASN A 209 12.37 -1.72 6.59
C ASN A 209 12.78 -1.17 5.20
N PRO A 210 11.81 -0.82 4.32
CA PRO A 210 12.09 -0.34 2.97
C PRO A 210 12.96 0.92 2.94
N PHE A 211 12.93 1.73 3.99
CA PHE A 211 13.70 2.97 4.07
C PHE A 211 15.22 2.74 4.08
N MET A 212 15.70 1.54 4.42
CA MET A 212 17.13 1.19 4.31
C MET A 212 17.56 0.81 2.88
N TYR A 213 16.62 0.76 1.94
CA TYR A 213 16.89 0.45 0.54
C TYR A 213 16.90 1.68 -0.38
N TYR A 214 16.44 2.84 0.07
CA TYR A 214 16.50 4.08 -0.71
C TYR A 214 17.83 4.82 -0.46
N THR A 215 18.59 5.11 -1.51
CA THR A 215 19.97 5.65 -1.38
C THR A 215 20.06 7.02 -0.72
N ASP A 216 19.04 7.85 -0.92
CA ASP A 216 18.86 9.20 -0.38
C ASP A 216 18.47 9.24 1.11
N ILE A 217 18.00 8.11 1.65
CA ILE A 217 17.82 7.90 3.10
C ILE A 217 19.06 7.18 3.64
N ARG A 218 19.41 6.00 3.11
CA ARG A 218 20.50 5.14 3.59
C ARG A 218 21.86 5.86 3.66
N ASN A 219 22.19 6.65 2.64
CA ASN A 219 23.48 7.35 2.58
C ASN A 219 23.44 8.74 3.24
N ASN A 220 22.30 9.15 3.82
CA ASN A 220 22.15 10.40 4.56
C ASN A 220 21.93 10.10 6.05
N ALA A 221 23.03 9.94 6.78
CA ALA A 221 23.01 9.56 8.20
C ALA A 221 22.13 10.49 9.07
N ALA A 222 22.10 11.79 8.79
CA ALA A 222 21.29 12.74 9.54
C ALA A 222 19.78 12.56 9.28
N ARG A 223 19.38 12.44 8.01
CA ARG A 223 17.97 12.19 7.63
C ARG A 223 17.50 10.82 8.14
N CYS A 224 18.31 9.79 7.92
CA CYS A 224 17.99 8.45 8.38
C CYS A 224 17.82 8.40 9.91
N ALA A 225 18.77 8.94 10.69
CA ALA A 225 18.67 8.90 12.16
C ALA A 225 17.52 9.76 12.70
N ALA A 226 17.13 10.81 11.97
CA ALA A 226 15.96 11.62 12.31
C ALA A 226 14.63 10.89 12.09
N HIS A 227 14.56 9.94 11.15
CA HIS A 227 13.28 9.38 10.69
C HIS A 227 13.10 7.87 10.87
N VAL A 228 14.14 7.05 10.73
CA VAL A 228 14.08 5.57 10.83
C VAL A 228 14.67 5.13 12.17
N VAL A 229 13.80 4.75 13.09
CA VAL A 229 14.12 4.51 14.51
C VAL A 229 13.49 3.20 15.01
N PRO A 230 13.96 2.67 16.15
CA PRO A 230 13.20 1.65 16.89
C PRO A 230 11.82 2.20 17.27
#